data_AF-A0A971LQZ6-F1
#
_entry.id   AF-A0A971LQZ6-F1
#
_cell.length_a   1.000
_cell.length_b   1.000
_cell.length_c   1.000
_cell.angle_alpha   90.00
_cell.angle_beta   90.00
_cell.angle_gamma   90.00
#
_symmetry.space_group_name_H-M   'P 1'
#
loop_
_entity.id
_entity.type
_entity.pdbx_description
1 polymer ?
#
loop_
_entity_poly.entity_id
_entity_poly.type
_entity_poly.pdbx_seq_one_letter_code
_entity_poly.pdbx_strand_id
1 'polypeptide(L)'
;MRRALLMILCCLLAMAPALAEAATQPARYRGSLYFGVEVFERMDFDSSRLGYINRNSTVDILQVEPAWLKVRYKDMEGYIKRQAMLDSSIKNLDPQANPTYGTVPNAWLAWVAGEAAILAAPDDQAQALVTLQEGARLALIDIEDGWGRLIYHRQYGYINTNLLREILPINFSGEAGYDAPLAAYTSFYRLTTDQSNRNRIVNLEVASDRFGLYTLQTGDRLDFNQHIGPYSRRNGYLPANALVRGETVQSYGGGTCQVSSTLFNAVLQLPQIAILKRRPHGPAAAAYLPHGADAAVGSIAQNFIIQNQFDFPIRIDGTVQDGALTIAIYRSN
;
A
#
# COMPACT_ATOMS: atom_id res chain seq x y z
N MET A 1 -62.77 61.03 8.43
CA MET A 1 -61.75 61.75 9.23
C MET A 1 -61.11 60.79 10.22
N ARG A 2 -59.77 60.83 10.32
CA ARG A 2 -58.87 60.17 11.30
C ARG A 2 -58.73 58.64 11.14
N ARG A 3 -57.76 58.17 10.35
CA ARG A 3 -56.28 58.06 10.57
C ARG A 3 -55.92 56.71 11.17
N ALA A 4 -55.29 55.89 10.32
CA ALA A 4 -54.68 54.61 10.58
C ALA A 4 -53.52 54.71 11.58
N LEU A 5 -53.38 53.70 12.44
CA LEU A 5 -52.13 53.38 13.11
C LEU A 5 -51.93 51.86 12.98
N LEU A 6 -51.09 51.49 12.02
CA LEU A 6 -50.65 50.13 11.76
C LEU A 6 -49.53 49.82 12.76
N MET A 7 -49.81 49.05 13.82
CA MET A 7 -48.76 48.47 14.66
C MET A 7 -48.22 47.22 13.98
N ILE A 8 -47.05 47.36 13.36
CA ILE A 8 -46.24 46.24 12.87
C ILE A 8 -45.64 45.56 14.10
N LEU A 9 -46.19 44.40 14.46
CA LEU A 9 -45.60 43.50 15.43
C LEU A 9 -44.41 42.78 14.76
N CYS A 10 -43.19 43.26 15.01
CA CYS A 10 -41.96 42.53 14.68
C CYS A 10 -41.88 41.25 15.52
N CYS A 11 -42.42 40.16 15.01
CA CYS A 11 -42.05 38.82 15.49
C CYS A 11 -40.64 38.52 14.98
N LEU A 12 -39.65 38.78 15.83
CA LEU A 12 -38.32 38.18 15.75
C LEU A 12 -38.46 36.66 15.88
N LEU A 13 -38.67 35.98 14.76
CA LEU A 13 -38.40 34.56 14.63
C LEU A 13 -36.88 34.38 14.73
N ALA A 14 -36.41 34.08 15.94
CA ALA A 14 -35.09 33.53 16.15
C ALA A 14 -35.03 32.18 15.39
N MET A 15 -34.46 32.19 14.19
CA MET A 15 -33.98 30.96 13.59
C MET A 15 -32.80 30.50 14.45
N ALA A 16 -33.06 29.57 15.36
CA ALA A 16 -32.01 28.74 15.92
C ALA A 16 -31.26 28.12 14.73
N PRO A 17 -29.92 28.17 14.67
CA PRO A 17 -29.20 27.40 13.69
C PRO A 17 -29.55 25.94 13.96
N ALA A 18 -30.16 25.27 12.99
CA ALA A 18 -30.20 23.83 12.99
C ALA A 18 -28.74 23.38 13.10
N LEU A 19 -28.37 22.80 14.24
CA LEU A 19 -27.14 22.05 14.39
C LEU A 19 -27.19 20.99 13.28
N ALA A 20 -26.50 21.23 12.19
CA ALA A 20 -26.22 20.20 11.21
C ALA A 20 -25.45 19.13 11.99
N GLU A 21 -26.12 18.04 12.30
CA GLU A 21 -25.50 16.84 12.85
C GLU A 21 -24.36 16.50 11.89
N ALA A 22 -23.11 16.61 12.36
CA ALA A 22 -21.95 16.34 11.53
C ALA A 22 -22.11 14.92 10.99
N ALA A 23 -22.33 14.78 9.68
CA ALA A 23 -22.59 13.49 9.08
C ALA A 23 -21.44 12.55 9.43
N THR A 24 -21.73 11.50 10.19
CA THR A 24 -20.72 10.52 10.61
C THR A 24 -20.11 9.88 9.37
N GLN A 25 -18.78 9.93 9.23
CA GLN A 25 -18.06 9.35 8.10
C GLN A 25 -18.56 7.91 7.84
N PRO A 26 -18.97 7.55 6.61
CA PRO A 26 -19.49 6.22 6.33
C PRO A 26 -18.38 5.16 6.49
N ALA A 27 -18.79 3.97 6.92
CA ALA A 27 -17.89 2.84 7.01
C ALA A 27 -17.56 2.31 5.60
N ARG A 28 -16.27 2.09 5.32
CA ARG A 28 -15.79 1.53 4.05
C ARG A 28 -15.75 0.00 4.10
N TYR A 29 -15.40 -0.53 5.27
CA TYR A 29 -15.31 -1.96 5.50
C TYR A 29 -15.90 -2.33 6.87
N ARG A 30 -16.17 -3.61 7.07
CA ARG A 30 -16.56 -4.18 8.38
C ARG A 30 -15.82 -5.48 8.60
N GLY A 31 -15.26 -5.68 9.79
CA GLY A 31 -14.52 -6.91 10.10
C GLY A 31 -14.37 -7.17 11.60
N SER A 32 -13.88 -8.36 11.94
CA SER A 32 -13.73 -8.82 13.32
C SER A 32 -12.29 -8.75 13.80
N LEU A 33 -12.11 -8.47 15.09
CA LEU A 33 -10.80 -8.47 15.73
C LEU A 33 -10.26 -9.88 15.97
N TYR A 34 -8.99 -10.10 15.62
CA TYR A 34 -8.24 -11.32 15.92
C TYR A 34 -7.82 -11.40 17.39
N PHE A 35 -7.49 -10.26 18.01
CA PHE A 35 -7.24 -10.09 19.46
C PHE A 35 -7.78 -8.75 19.95
N GLY A 36 -7.94 -8.60 21.27
CA GLY A 36 -8.47 -7.36 21.84
C GLY A 36 -7.47 -6.20 21.77
N VAL A 37 -7.95 -4.97 21.63
CA VAL A 37 -7.11 -3.82 21.31
C VAL A 37 -7.59 -2.55 22.01
N GLU A 38 -6.64 -1.70 22.41
CA GLU A 38 -6.91 -0.34 22.86
C GLU A 38 -7.26 0.57 21.68
N VAL A 39 -8.19 1.49 21.90
CA VAL A 39 -8.59 2.52 20.94
C VAL A 39 -7.98 3.83 21.36
N PHE A 40 -7.29 4.49 20.43
CA PHE A 40 -6.54 5.72 20.65
C PHE A 40 -7.21 6.90 19.94
N GLU A 41 -7.05 8.10 20.48
CA GLU A 41 -7.54 9.34 19.88
C GLU A 41 -6.81 9.69 18.58
N ARG A 42 -5.52 9.39 18.49
CA ARG A 42 -4.68 9.60 17.30
C ARG A 42 -3.93 8.32 16.94
N MET A 43 -3.25 8.32 15.80
CA MET A 43 -2.36 7.24 15.34
C MET A 43 -1.04 7.16 16.15
N ASP A 44 -1.15 7.27 17.46
CA ASP A 44 -0.05 7.43 18.40
C ASP A 44 -0.41 6.71 19.71
N PHE A 45 0.50 5.86 20.19
CA PHE A 45 0.30 5.09 21.43
C PHE A 45 0.36 5.96 22.68
N ASP A 46 0.99 7.14 22.58
CA ASP A 46 1.07 8.10 23.67
C ASP A 46 -0.14 9.06 23.68
N SER A 47 -1.05 8.91 22.71
CA SER A 47 -2.30 9.67 22.70
C SER A 47 -3.33 9.12 23.68
N SER A 48 -4.37 9.91 23.94
CA SER A 48 -5.45 9.56 24.86
C SER A 48 -6.09 8.22 24.49
N ARG A 49 -6.24 7.35 25.48
CA ARG A 49 -6.95 6.08 25.34
C ARG A 49 -8.45 6.32 25.46
N LEU A 50 -9.19 5.98 24.42
CA LEU A 50 -10.64 6.14 24.36
C LEU A 50 -11.38 4.92 24.94
N GLY A 51 -10.76 3.75 24.89
CA GLY A 51 -11.32 2.53 25.46
C GLY A 51 -10.64 1.25 24.95
N TYR A 52 -11.33 0.13 25.13
CA TYR A 52 -10.83 -1.19 24.75
C TYR A 52 -11.91 -2.00 24.04
N ILE A 53 -11.54 -2.69 22.96
CA ILE A 53 -12.43 -3.57 22.20
C ILE A 53 -11.96 -5.01 22.38
N ASN A 54 -12.86 -5.87 22.82
CA ASN A 54 -12.55 -7.29 23.05
C ASN A 54 -12.33 -8.05 21.75
N ARG A 55 -11.50 -9.10 21.81
CA ARG A 55 -11.31 -10.09 20.74
C ARG A 55 -12.66 -10.58 20.18
N ASN A 56 -12.71 -10.88 18.88
CA ASN A 56 -13.89 -11.31 18.12
C ASN A 56 -15.01 -10.25 17.99
N SER A 57 -14.86 -9.07 18.58
CA SER A 57 -15.78 -7.95 18.30
C SER A 57 -15.69 -7.55 16.84
N THR A 58 -16.82 -7.16 16.26
CA THR A 58 -16.89 -6.61 14.91
C THR A 58 -16.89 -5.09 14.96
N VAL A 59 -16.06 -4.47 14.12
CA VAL A 59 -15.89 -3.02 14.04
C VAL A 59 -16.15 -2.53 12.62
N ASP A 60 -16.63 -1.30 12.51
CA ASP A 60 -16.68 -0.57 11.25
C ASP A 60 -15.34 0.11 11.01
N ILE A 61 -14.79 -0.04 9.80
CA ILE A 61 -13.51 0.54 9.39
C ILE A 61 -13.83 1.73 8.50
N LEU A 62 -13.47 2.92 8.97
CA LEU A 62 -13.72 4.19 8.30
C LEU A 62 -12.55 4.56 7.38
N GLN A 63 -11.32 4.29 7.83
CA GLN A 63 -10.10 4.64 7.11
C GLN A 63 -9.03 3.56 7.32
N VAL A 64 -8.29 3.28 6.26
CA VAL A 64 -7.19 2.30 6.26
C VAL A 64 -5.89 3.05 6.09
N GLU A 65 -5.05 3.01 7.12
CA GLU A 65 -3.74 3.65 7.13
C GLU A 65 -2.64 2.59 7.03
N PRO A 66 -1.38 2.97 6.77
CA PRO A 66 -0.31 1.99 6.57
C PRO A 66 -0.13 1.01 7.75
N ALA A 67 -0.30 1.50 8.98
CA ALA A 67 -0.18 0.70 10.22
C ALA A 67 -1.42 0.75 11.13
N TRP A 68 -2.37 1.62 10.83
CA TRP A 68 -3.51 1.95 11.69
C TRP A 68 -4.82 1.81 10.93
N LEU A 69 -5.90 1.75 11.67
CA LEU A 69 -7.26 1.84 11.14
C LEU A 69 -8.00 2.87 11.97
N LYS A 70 -8.71 3.79 11.31
CA LYS A 70 -9.76 4.55 11.98
C LYS A 70 -11.00 3.66 12.01
N VAL A 71 -11.52 3.37 13.20
CA VAL A 71 -12.64 2.46 13.41
C VAL A 71 -13.74 3.11 14.22
N ARG A 72 -14.95 2.61 14.02
CA ARG A 72 -16.12 2.88 14.86
C ARG A 72 -16.60 1.60 15.51
N TYR A 73 -16.85 1.67 16.81
CA TYR A 73 -17.37 0.56 17.60
C TYR A 73 -18.23 1.09 18.76
N LYS A 74 -19.54 0.81 18.70
CA LYS A 74 -20.53 1.41 19.62
C LYS A 74 -20.39 2.94 19.58
N ASP A 75 -20.23 3.57 20.74
CA ASP A 75 -20.09 5.03 20.87
C ASP A 75 -18.63 5.50 20.72
N MET A 76 -17.68 4.62 20.44
CA MET A 76 -16.27 4.95 20.24
C MET A 76 -15.93 5.09 18.75
N GLU A 77 -15.27 6.18 18.39
CA GLU A 77 -14.59 6.36 17.11
C GLU A 77 -13.13 6.76 17.37
N GLY A 78 -12.18 6.01 16.84
CA GLY A 78 -10.76 6.22 17.10
C GLY A 78 -9.85 5.31 16.31
N TYR A 79 -8.58 5.22 16.70
CA TYR A 79 -7.55 4.49 15.96
C TYR A 79 -7.14 3.22 16.67
N ILE A 80 -7.04 2.13 15.91
CA ILE A 80 -6.49 0.85 16.37
C ILE A 80 -5.35 0.42 15.44
N LYS A 81 -4.44 -0.41 15.95
CA LYS A 81 -3.43 -1.02 15.08
C LYS A 81 -4.06 -2.03 14.12
N ARG A 82 -3.65 -1.96 12.86
CA ARG A 82 -4.20 -2.81 11.79
C ARG A 82 -4.01 -4.31 12.06
N GLN A 83 -2.92 -4.69 12.73
CA GLN A 83 -2.65 -6.07 13.17
C GLN A 83 -3.70 -6.69 14.10
N ALA A 84 -4.55 -5.87 14.72
CA ALA A 84 -5.61 -6.38 15.58
C ALA A 84 -6.75 -7.04 14.78
N MET A 85 -6.84 -6.80 13.47
CA MET A 85 -7.89 -7.34 12.61
C MET A 85 -7.61 -8.77 12.17
N LEU A 86 -8.68 -9.55 12.04
CA LEU A 86 -8.66 -10.77 11.25
C LEU A 86 -8.97 -10.40 9.78
N ASP A 87 -7.94 -10.19 8.96
CA ASP A 87 -8.10 -9.73 7.56
C ASP A 87 -9.10 -10.55 6.74
N SER A 88 -9.15 -11.88 6.95
CA SER A 88 -10.08 -12.78 6.25
C SER A 88 -11.55 -12.57 6.61
N SER A 89 -11.85 -11.82 7.68
CA SER A 89 -13.22 -11.48 8.09
C SER A 89 -13.72 -10.17 7.48
N ILE A 90 -12.83 -9.39 6.86
CA ILE A 90 -13.14 -8.04 6.42
C ILE A 90 -13.98 -8.08 5.15
N LYS A 91 -15.13 -7.40 5.20
CA LYS A 91 -16.05 -7.22 4.10
C LYS A 91 -15.97 -5.78 3.61
N ASN A 92 -15.81 -5.60 2.31
CA ASN A 92 -15.99 -4.32 1.65
C ASN A 92 -17.48 -4.00 1.59
N LEU A 93 -17.89 -2.85 2.15
CA LEU A 93 -19.29 -2.46 2.26
C LEU A 93 -19.83 -1.80 0.98
N ASP A 94 -18.93 -1.29 0.13
CA ASP A 94 -19.25 -0.78 -1.19
C ASP A 94 -18.08 -1.08 -2.14
N PRO A 95 -18.07 -2.27 -2.78
CA PRO A 95 -17.02 -2.67 -3.71
C PRO A 95 -16.91 -1.83 -4.99
N GLN A 96 -17.92 -1.02 -5.30
CA GLN A 96 -17.87 -0.11 -6.45
C GLN A 96 -17.13 1.17 -6.10
N ALA A 97 -17.31 1.68 -4.89
CA ALA A 97 -16.66 2.90 -4.43
C ALA A 97 -15.32 2.67 -3.71
N ASN A 98 -15.12 1.48 -3.13
CA ASN A 98 -13.93 1.18 -2.34
C ASN A 98 -13.07 0.10 -3.01
N PRO A 99 -11.74 0.28 -3.02
CA PRO A 99 -10.86 -0.78 -3.47
C PRO A 99 -10.93 -1.98 -2.53
N THR A 100 -10.37 -3.11 -2.94
CA THR A 100 -10.21 -4.27 -2.05
C THR A 100 -9.49 -3.87 -0.77
N TYR A 101 -9.87 -4.45 0.37
CA TYR A 101 -9.27 -4.11 1.66
C TYR A 101 -7.74 -4.28 1.60
N GLY A 102 -7.04 -3.21 1.97
CA GLY A 102 -5.59 -3.18 2.01
C GLY A 102 -4.89 -2.79 0.71
N THR A 103 -5.64 -2.65 -0.40
CA THR A 103 -5.11 -2.03 -1.62
C THR A 103 -4.73 -0.59 -1.33
N VAL A 104 -3.54 -0.20 -1.81
CA VAL A 104 -3.11 1.20 -1.88
C VAL A 104 -3.10 1.57 -3.37
N PRO A 105 -4.11 2.30 -3.86
CA PRO A 105 -4.11 2.77 -5.24
C PRO A 105 -3.00 3.80 -5.43
N ASN A 106 -2.12 3.58 -6.40
CA ASN A 106 -1.10 4.53 -6.82
C ASN A 106 -1.58 5.26 -8.07
N ALA A 107 -1.70 6.58 -8.02
CA ALA A 107 -2.18 7.38 -9.14
C ALA A 107 -1.06 7.74 -10.13
N TRP A 108 0.22 7.67 -9.73
CA TRP A 108 1.33 8.12 -10.57
C TRP A 108 2.53 7.17 -10.51
N LEU A 109 3.28 7.10 -11.60
CA LEU A 109 4.63 6.57 -11.67
C LEU A 109 5.58 7.70 -12.08
N ALA A 110 6.70 7.87 -11.38
CA ALA A 110 7.64 8.95 -11.62
C ALA A 110 9.09 8.47 -11.50
N TRP A 111 10.01 9.25 -12.05
CA TRP A 111 11.46 9.01 -11.99
C TRP A 111 12.13 10.15 -11.24
N VAL A 112 13.09 9.82 -10.40
CA VAL A 112 13.93 10.82 -9.73
C VAL A 112 14.85 11.50 -10.77
N ALA A 113 14.88 12.82 -10.78
CA ALA A 113 15.62 13.63 -11.77
C ALA A 113 17.08 13.94 -11.36
N GLY A 114 17.47 13.69 -10.12
CA GLY A 114 18.77 13.98 -9.54
C GLY A 114 18.94 13.28 -8.19
N GLU A 115 19.44 13.97 -7.17
CA GLU A 115 19.34 13.48 -5.79
C GLU A 115 17.99 13.93 -5.19
N ALA A 116 17.23 13.00 -4.61
CA ALA A 116 15.96 13.31 -3.96
C ALA A 116 15.74 12.48 -2.70
N ALA A 117 15.38 13.16 -1.61
CA ALA A 117 15.01 12.50 -0.36
C ALA A 117 13.51 12.22 -0.31
N ILE A 118 13.14 11.04 0.18
CA ILE A 118 11.80 10.79 0.72
C ILE A 118 11.79 11.28 2.17
N LEU A 119 10.91 12.21 2.48
CA LEU A 119 10.80 12.85 3.79
C LEU A 119 9.62 12.30 4.59
N ALA A 120 9.69 12.43 5.91
CA ALA A 120 8.64 11.98 6.84
C ALA A 120 7.37 12.86 6.83
N ALA A 121 7.47 14.08 6.31
CA ALA A 121 6.39 15.05 6.15
C ALA A 121 6.61 15.88 4.87
N PRO A 122 5.57 16.52 4.31
CA PRO A 122 5.68 17.40 3.14
C PRO A 122 6.28 18.76 3.54
N ASP A 123 7.49 18.73 4.04
CA ASP A 123 8.27 19.88 4.54
C ASP A 123 9.75 19.61 4.24
N ASP A 124 10.44 20.54 3.59
CA ASP A 124 11.85 20.42 3.21
C ASP A 124 12.79 20.26 4.43
N GLN A 125 12.35 20.60 5.64
CA GLN A 125 13.11 20.41 6.89
C GLN A 125 12.77 19.09 7.61
N ALA A 126 11.83 18.29 7.09
CA ALA A 126 11.46 17.03 7.71
C ALA A 126 12.58 15.99 7.62
N GLN A 127 12.53 15.00 8.51
CA GLN A 127 13.50 13.91 8.52
C GLN A 127 13.50 13.14 7.20
N ALA A 128 14.68 13.00 6.59
CA ALA A 128 14.89 12.11 5.46
C ALA A 128 14.79 10.63 5.90
N LEU A 129 13.93 9.88 5.21
CA LEU A 129 13.70 8.45 5.41
C LEU A 129 14.62 7.61 4.53
N VAL A 130 14.86 8.06 3.30
CA VAL A 130 15.81 7.49 2.33
C VAL A 130 16.15 8.56 1.30
N THR A 131 17.36 8.52 0.75
CA THR A 131 17.78 9.36 -0.37
C THR A 131 17.98 8.48 -1.60
N LEU A 132 17.38 8.89 -2.70
CA LEU A 132 17.38 8.23 -3.99
C LEU A 132 18.22 9.05 -4.97
N GLN A 133 18.84 8.38 -5.95
CA GLN A 133 19.60 9.02 -7.01
C GLN A 133 18.82 9.00 -8.33
N GLU A 134 19.39 9.69 -9.33
CA GLU A 134 18.77 9.88 -10.63
C GLU A 134 18.36 8.53 -11.27
N GLY A 135 17.16 8.49 -11.83
CA GLY A 135 16.61 7.30 -12.51
C GLY A 135 15.81 6.37 -11.60
N ALA A 136 15.89 6.50 -10.27
CA ALA A 136 15.08 5.69 -9.37
C ALA A 136 13.58 5.89 -9.63
N ARG A 137 12.82 4.80 -9.75
CA ARG A 137 11.37 4.81 -10.02
C ARG A 137 10.55 4.81 -8.75
N LEU A 138 9.44 5.55 -8.76
CA LEU A 138 8.52 5.67 -7.62
C LEU A 138 7.05 5.64 -8.04
N ALA A 139 6.25 4.84 -7.35
CA ALA A 139 4.80 4.88 -7.43
C ALA A 139 4.25 5.81 -6.34
N LEU A 140 3.48 6.84 -6.73
CA LEU A 140 2.90 7.83 -5.83
C LEU A 140 1.39 7.55 -5.66
N ILE A 141 0.88 7.76 -4.46
CA ILE A 141 -0.55 7.66 -4.12
C ILE A 141 -1.28 8.85 -4.74
N ASP A 142 -0.80 10.05 -4.45
CA ASP A 142 -1.31 11.33 -4.94
C ASP A 142 -0.18 12.36 -4.99
N ILE A 143 -0.50 13.51 -5.58
CA ILE A 143 0.33 14.70 -5.60
C ILE A 143 -0.55 15.85 -5.13
N GLU A 144 -0.16 16.50 -4.04
CA GLU A 144 -0.87 17.64 -3.44
C GLU A 144 0.15 18.72 -3.10
N ASP A 145 -0.12 19.97 -3.49
CA ASP A 145 0.72 21.15 -3.19
C ASP A 145 2.23 20.98 -3.47
N GLY A 146 2.57 20.29 -4.58
CA GLY A 146 3.95 20.04 -4.98
C GLY A 146 4.65 18.87 -4.27
N TRP A 147 3.90 18.08 -3.50
CA TRP A 147 4.41 16.90 -2.79
C TRP A 147 3.76 15.63 -3.31
N GLY A 148 4.58 14.68 -3.76
CA GLY A 148 4.15 13.32 -4.06
C GLY A 148 4.13 12.49 -2.79
N ARG A 149 2.97 11.93 -2.43
CA ARG A 149 2.81 11.06 -1.26
C ARG A 149 2.96 9.59 -1.64
N LEU A 150 3.64 8.81 -0.82
CA LEU A 150 3.83 7.37 -1.04
C LEU A 150 3.88 6.58 0.26
N ILE A 151 3.95 5.25 0.17
CA ILE A 151 4.16 4.37 1.31
C ILE A 151 5.65 4.15 1.53
N TYR A 152 6.15 4.56 2.70
CA TYR A 152 7.47 4.16 3.17
C TYR A 152 7.32 3.22 4.37
N HIS A 153 7.49 1.91 4.14
CA HIS A 153 7.27 0.87 5.14
C HIS A 153 5.84 0.91 5.74
N ARG A 154 5.70 1.38 6.99
CA ARG A 154 4.45 1.43 7.76
C ARG A 154 4.00 2.86 8.05
N GLN A 155 4.45 3.81 7.26
CA GLN A 155 4.09 5.23 7.32
C GLN A 155 4.01 5.83 5.92
N TYR A 156 3.52 7.07 5.84
CA TYR A 156 3.66 7.87 4.62
C TYR A 156 5.07 8.44 4.49
N GLY A 157 5.51 8.58 3.26
CA GLY A 157 6.67 9.36 2.87
C GLY A 157 6.26 10.38 1.80
N TYR A 158 7.03 11.45 1.69
CA TYR A 158 6.75 12.58 0.83
C TYR A 158 7.99 12.94 0.00
N ILE A 159 7.81 13.25 -1.27
CA ILE A 159 8.88 13.72 -2.16
C ILE A 159 8.45 15.00 -2.87
N ASN A 160 9.35 15.98 -2.93
CA ASN A 160 9.11 17.21 -3.65
C ASN A 160 9.05 16.92 -5.16
N THR A 161 7.95 17.25 -5.82
CA THR A 161 7.73 16.89 -7.24
C THR A 161 8.66 17.64 -8.19
N ASN A 162 9.29 18.74 -7.75
CA ASN A 162 10.30 19.43 -8.55
C ASN A 162 11.58 18.61 -8.73
N LEU A 163 11.77 17.56 -7.92
CA LEU A 163 12.90 16.62 -8.01
C LEU A 163 12.55 15.37 -8.83
N LEU A 164 11.36 15.36 -9.46
CA LEU A 164 10.87 14.27 -10.30
C LEU A 164 10.84 14.68 -11.78
N ARG A 165 10.98 13.69 -12.65
CA ARG A 165 10.71 13.76 -14.08
C ARG A 165 9.78 12.64 -14.51
N GLU A 166 9.22 12.77 -15.71
CA GLU A 166 8.39 11.74 -16.33
C GLU A 166 7.27 11.25 -15.40
N ILE A 167 6.52 12.19 -14.80
CA ILE A 167 5.40 11.86 -13.93
C ILE A 167 4.23 11.38 -14.81
N LEU A 168 4.07 10.07 -14.90
CA LEU A 168 3.06 9.40 -15.72
C LEU A 168 1.83 9.06 -14.87
N PRO A 169 0.61 9.38 -15.33
CA PRO A 169 -0.61 8.89 -14.67
C PRO A 169 -0.73 7.38 -14.83
N ILE A 170 -1.18 6.70 -13.78
CA ILE A 170 -1.59 5.30 -13.85
C ILE A 170 -2.96 5.22 -14.55
N ASN A 171 -3.06 4.41 -15.59
CA ASN A 171 -4.29 4.20 -16.34
C ASN A 171 -5.07 2.99 -15.85
N PHE A 172 -5.93 3.20 -14.86
CA PHE A 172 -6.77 2.15 -14.28
C PHE A 172 -7.82 1.58 -15.24
N SER A 173 -8.21 2.30 -16.30
CA SER A 173 -9.27 1.83 -17.23
C SER A 173 -8.79 0.73 -18.18
N GLY A 174 -7.48 0.54 -18.34
CA GLY A 174 -6.92 -0.37 -19.36
C GLY A 174 -7.08 0.10 -20.82
N GLU A 175 -7.74 1.24 -21.05
CA GLU A 175 -8.02 1.76 -22.39
C GLU A 175 -6.85 2.56 -23.03
N ALA A 176 -5.91 3.05 -22.24
CA ALA A 176 -4.75 3.79 -22.73
C ALA A 176 -3.73 2.84 -23.38
N GLY A 177 -2.95 3.42 -24.31
CA GLY A 177 -1.93 2.72 -25.10
C GLY A 177 -0.81 2.08 -24.27
N TYR A 178 0.13 1.45 -24.97
CA TYR A 178 1.16 0.57 -24.39
C TYR A 178 2.19 1.23 -23.46
N ASP A 179 2.27 2.57 -23.48
CA ASP A 179 3.29 3.33 -22.73
C ASP A 179 2.80 3.77 -21.34
N ALA A 180 1.50 3.76 -21.09
CA ALA A 180 0.93 4.12 -19.79
C ALA A 180 0.88 2.89 -18.87
N PRO A 181 1.41 2.99 -17.63
CA PRO A 181 1.29 1.90 -16.66
C PRO A 181 -0.17 1.69 -16.23
N LEU A 182 -0.60 0.45 -16.13
CA LEU A 182 -1.91 0.03 -15.61
C LEU A 182 -1.94 0.06 -14.07
N ALA A 183 -0.80 -0.23 -13.45
CA ALA A 183 -0.59 -0.15 -12.01
C ALA A 183 0.91 -0.02 -11.72
N ALA A 184 1.25 0.57 -10.59
CA ALA A 184 2.61 0.53 -10.08
C ALA A 184 2.60 0.46 -8.55
N TYR A 185 3.66 -0.10 -7.97
CA TYR A 185 3.87 -0.06 -6.53
C TYR A 185 5.35 -0.02 -6.21
N THR A 186 5.72 0.75 -5.18
CA THR A 186 7.08 0.83 -4.65
C THR A 186 7.13 0.33 -3.22
N SER A 187 8.07 -0.56 -2.93
CA SER A 187 8.49 -0.86 -1.56
C SER A 187 9.94 -0.45 -1.34
N PHE A 188 10.30 -0.18 -0.09
CA PHE A 188 11.63 0.31 0.25
C PHE A 188 12.44 -0.76 1.00
N TYR A 189 13.75 -0.77 0.77
CA TYR A 189 14.71 -1.61 1.49
C TYR A 189 15.84 -0.75 2.01
N ARG A 190 16.46 -1.20 3.10
CA ARG A 190 17.55 -0.45 3.72
C ARG A 190 18.82 -0.57 2.90
N LEU A 191 19.47 0.56 2.65
CA LEU A 191 20.86 0.60 2.26
C LEU A 191 21.71 0.46 3.52
N THR A 192 22.64 -0.49 3.53
CA THR A 192 23.59 -0.71 4.62
C THR A 192 24.82 -1.43 4.07
N THR A 193 25.94 -1.26 4.75
CA THR A 193 27.24 -1.80 4.37
C THR A 193 27.47 -3.24 4.84
N ASP A 194 26.57 -3.79 5.66
CA ASP A 194 26.69 -5.18 6.09
C ASP A 194 26.58 -6.16 4.91
N GLN A 195 27.40 -7.22 4.94
CA GLN A 195 27.52 -8.14 3.81
C GLN A 195 26.20 -8.87 3.50
N SER A 196 25.44 -9.24 4.54
CA SER A 196 24.19 -9.96 4.36
C SER A 196 23.17 -9.09 3.63
N ASN A 197 23.10 -7.79 3.92
CA ASN A 197 22.19 -6.90 3.24
C ASN A 197 22.69 -6.51 1.83
N ARG A 198 24.00 -6.38 1.61
CA ARG A 198 24.55 -6.25 0.24
C ARG A 198 24.14 -7.46 -0.61
N ASN A 199 24.28 -8.67 -0.08
CA ASN A 199 23.80 -9.89 -0.75
C ASN A 199 22.29 -9.90 -0.96
N ARG A 200 21.52 -9.37 0.00
CA ARG A 200 20.06 -9.21 -0.11
C ARG A 200 19.69 -8.29 -1.27
N ILE A 201 20.40 -7.17 -1.45
CA ILE A 201 20.15 -6.22 -2.55
C ILE A 201 20.40 -6.91 -3.89
N VAL A 202 21.52 -7.62 -4.04
CA VAL A 202 21.79 -8.45 -5.24
C VAL A 202 20.68 -9.48 -5.48
N ASN A 203 20.15 -10.10 -4.44
CA ASN A 203 19.01 -11.03 -4.59
C ASN A 203 17.73 -10.33 -5.06
N LEU A 204 17.49 -9.08 -4.64
CA LEU A 204 16.36 -8.29 -5.14
C LEU A 204 16.54 -7.99 -6.62
N GLU A 205 17.73 -7.55 -7.03
CA GLU A 205 18.09 -7.27 -8.44
C GLU A 205 17.89 -8.52 -9.30
N VAL A 206 18.51 -9.64 -8.93
CA VAL A 206 18.37 -10.93 -9.65
C VAL A 206 16.91 -11.38 -9.77
N ALA A 207 16.10 -11.16 -8.73
CA ALA A 207 14.68 -11.51 -8.78
C ALA A 207 13.85 -10.51 -9.61
N SER A 208 14.18 -9.22 -9.55
CA SER A 208 13.52 -8.17 -10.32
C SER A 208 13.80 -8.31 -11.81
N ASP A 209 15.06 -8.57 -12.18
CA ASP A 209 15.50 -8.68 -13.58
C ASP A 209 14.86 -9.85 -14.33
N ARG A 210 14.42 -10.88 -13.61
CA ARG A 210 13.66 -12.00 -14.19
C ARG A 210 12.27 -11.59 -14.68
N PHE A 211 11.76 -10.45 -14.23
CA PHE A 211 10.56 -9.84 -14.83
C PHE A 211 10.89 -9.01 -16.06
N GLY A 212 12.16 -8.65 -16.29
CA GLY A 212 12.59 -7.58 -17.19
C GLY A 212 12.07 -7.61 -18.63
N LEU A 213 11.47 -8.72 -19.10
CA LEU A 213 10.71 -8.81 -20.36
C LEU A 213 9.57 -9.85 -20.28
N TYR A 214 9.05 -10.15 -19.10
CA TYR A 214 8.02 -11.18 -18.94
C TYR A 214 6.64 -10.62 -19.32
N THR A 215 6.09 -11.18 -20.41
CA THR A 215 4.71 -10.96 -20.81
C THR A 215 3.84 -12.12 -20.32
N LEU A 216 2.86 -11.80 -19.47
CA LEU A 216 1.84 -12.74 -19.01
C LEU A 216 0.64 -12.67 -19.97
N GLN A 217 0.45 -13.73 -20.75
CA GLN A 217 -0.63 -13.80 -21.74
C GLN A 217 -2.02 -13.84 -21.09
N THR A 218 -3.04 -13.48 -21.86
CA THR A 218 -4.45 -13.62 -21.46
C THR A 218 -4.76 -15.06 -21.04
N GLY A 219 -5.31 -15.23 -19.85
CA GLY A 219 -5.67 -16.54 -19.29
C GLY A 219 -4.50 -17.31 -18.64
N ASP A 220 -3.26 -16.90 -18.87
CA ASP A 220 -2.09 -17.58 -18.32
C ASP A 220 -1.87 -17.27 -16.84
N ARG A 221 -1.14 -18.19 -16.18
CA ARG A 221 -0.79 -18.09 -14.77
C ARG A 221 0.69 -17.78 -14.61
N LEU A 222 1.01 -16.87 -13.69
CA LEU A 222 2.35 -16.69 -13.18
C LEU A 222 2.45 -17.33 -11.80
N ASP A 223 3.26 -18.39 -11.69
CA ASP A 223 3.72 -18.95 -10.43
C ASP A 223 5.06 -18.30 -10.04
N PHE A 224 5.06 -17.50 -8.98
CA PHE A 224 6.22 -16.71 -8.60
C PHE A 224 7.44 -17.57 -8.27
N ASN A 225 7.27 -18.65 -7.49
CA ASN A 225 8.40 -19.52 -7.13
C ASN A 225 8.96 -20.24 -8.36
N GLN A 226 8.09 -20.65 -9.29
CA GLN A 226 8.54 -21.32 -10.52
C GLN A 226 9.31 -20.35 -11.42
N HIS A 227 8.87 -19.10 -11.52
CA HIS A 227 9.49 -18.07 -12.38
C HIS A 227 10.80 -17.51 -11.78
N ILE A 228 10.80 -17.24 -10.48
CA ILE A 228 11.90 -16.56 -9.78
C ILE A 228 12.87 -17.54 -9.11
N GLY A 229 12.45 -18.78 -8.87
CA GLY A 229 13.35 -19.83 -8.39
C GLY A 229 14.19 -20.45 -9.53
N PRO A 230 14.95 -21.52 -9.23
CA PRO A 230 15.39 -21.95 -7.91
C PRO A 230 16.33 -20.93 -7.25
N TYR A 231 16.22 -20.75 -5.93
CA TYR A 231 17.07 -19.84 -5.15
C TYR A 231 18.43 -20.49 -4.87
N SER A 232 19.38 -20.33 -5.79
CA SER A 232 20.70 -20.94 -5.68
C SER A 232 21.81 -20.02 -6.20
N ARG A 233 23.04 -20.27 -5.75
CA ARG A 233 24.25 -19.59 -6.24
C ARG A 233 24.38 -19.63 -7.77
N ARG A 234 24.04 -20.76 -8.40
CA ARG A 234 24.12 -20.93 -9.86
C ARG A 234 23.21 -19.96 -10.60
N ASN A 235 22.09 -19.60 -9.98
CA ASN A 235 21.09 -18.71 -10.57
C ASN A 235 21.26 -17.25 -10.11
N GLY A 236 22.46 -16.87 -9.67
CA GLY A 236 22.83 -15.51 -9.28
C GLY A 236 22.53 -15.14 -7.83
N TYR A 237 21.80 -15.98 -7.08
CA TYR A 237 21.46 -15.66 -5.70
C TYR A 237 22.65 -15.81 -4.75
N LEU A 238 22.71 -14.94 -3.75
CA LEU A 238 23.68 -14.91 -2.68
C LEU A 238 23.03 -15.25 -1.32
N PRO A 239 23.80 -15.78 -0.35
CA PRO A 239 23.28 -16.03 0.99
C PRO A 239 22.97 -14.70 1.70
N ALA A 240 21.75 -14.55 2.18
CA ALA A 240 21.30 -13.40 2.93
C ALA A 240 20.29 -13.82 4.01
N ASN A 241 20.05 -12.94 4.98
CA ASN A 241 18.98 -13.11 5.95
C ASN A 241 17.63 -13.26 5.24
N ALA A 242 16.92 -14.34 5.55
CA ALA A 242 15.59 -14.67 5.08
C ALA A 242 14.68 -14.92 6.29
N LEU A 243 13.41 -14.51 6.18
CA LEU A 243 12.41 -14.75 7.22
C LEU A 243 11.71 -16.08 6.94
N VAL A 244 11.98 -17.10 7.75
CA VAL A 244 11.37 -18.42 7.63
C VAL A 244 10.60 -18.71 8.92
N ARG A 245 9.27 -18.81 8.83
CA ARG A 245 8.37 -19.06 9.97
C ARG A 245 8.53 -18.06 11.13
N GLY A 246 8.91 -16.82 10.82
CA GLY A 246 9.13 -15.76 11.82
C GLY A 246 10.55 -15.70 12.38
N GLU A 247 11.43 -16.63 12.00
CA GLU A 247 12.84 -16.62 12.39
C GLU A 247 13.72 -16.11 11.25
N THR A 248 14.83 -15.46 11.60
CA THR A 248 15.84 -15.00 10.64
C THR A 248 16.87 -16.10 10.45
N VAL A 249 16.95 -16.64 9.23
CA VAL A 249 17.93 -17.66 8.84
C VAL A 249 18.73 -17.21 7.63
N GLN A 250 19.98 -17.67 7.48
CA GLN A 250 20.75 -17.44 6.27
C GLN A 250 20.30 -18.40 5.17
N SER A 251 19.89 -17.85 4.02
CA SER A 251 19.47 -18.63 2.86
C SER A 251 19.82 -17.91 1.57
N TYR A 252 20.01 -18.67 0.49
CA TYR A 252 20.00 -18.11 -0.85
C TYR A 252 18.63 -17.52 -1.17
N GLY A 253 18.62 -16.37 -1.84
CA GLY A 253 17.38 -15.67 -2.22
C GLY A 253 16.72 -14.88 -1.10
N GLY A 254 17.38 -14.69 0.05
CA GLY A 254 16.92 -13.74 1.06
C GLY A 254 16.66 -12.37 0.43
N GLY A 255 15.42 -11.87 0.53
CA GLY A 255 14.95 -10.67 -0.17
C GLY A 255 13.80 -10.91 -1.16
N THR A 256 13.68 -12.10 -1.76
CA THR A 256 12.68 -12.40 -2.80
C THR A 256 11.23 -12.20 -2.35
N CYS A 257 10.94 -12.39 -1.07
CA CYS A 257 9.64 -12.06 -0.46
C CYS A 257 9.24 -10.59 -0.59
N GLN A 258 10.21 -9.67 -0.69
CA GLN A 258 9.91 -8.26 -0.94
C GLN A 258 9.51 -8.04 -2.40
N VAL A 259 10.10 -8.77 -3.34
CA VAL A 259 9.73 -8.73 -4.77
C VAL A 259 8.33 -9.28 -4.99
N SER A 260 8.02 -10.45 -4.43
CA SER A 260 6.66 -11.02 -4.51
C SER A 260 5.61 -10.14 -3.86
N SER A 261 5.93 -9.51 -2.73
CA SER A 261 5.01 -8.60 -2.06
C SER A 261 4.83 -7.28 -2.80
N THR A 262 5.88 -6.76 -3.44
CA THR A 262 5.77 -5.57 -4.31
C THR A 262 4.88 -5.88 -5.50
N LEU A 263 5.08 -7.03 -6.15
CA LEU A 263 4.24 -7.48 -7.25
C LEU A 263 2.80 -7.66 -6.80
N PHE A 264 2.59 -8.28 -5.64
CA PHE A 264 1.26 -8.44 -5.04
C PHE A 264 0.53 -7.11 -4.90
N ASN A 265 1.18 -6.07 -4.36
CA ASN A 265 0.54 -4.76 -4.21
C ASN A 265 0.32 -4.03 -5.55
N ALA A 266 1.17 -4.26 -6.56
CA ALA A 266 0.92 -3.75 -7.91
C ALA A 266 -0.31 -4.43 -8.55
N VAL A 267 -0.41 -5.76 -8.50
CA VAL A 267 -1.55 -6.48 -9.11
C VAL A 267 -2.84 -6.35 -8.31
N LEU A 268 -2.78 -6.08 -7.00
CA LEU A 268 -3.97 -5.90 -6.16
C LEU A 268 -4.77 -4.64 -6.54
N GLN A 269 -4.15 -3.73 -7.30
CA GLN A 269 -4.80 -2.55 -7.89
C GLN A 269 -5.57 -2.89 -9.18
N LEU A 270 -5.38 -4.09 -9.76
CA LEU A 270 -5.93 -4.50 -11.04
C LEU A 270 -7.07 -5.51 -10.84
N PRO A 271 -8.34 -5.14 -11.09
CA PRO A 271 -9.47 -6.02 -10.82
C PRO A 271 -9.50 -7.28 -11.70
N GLN A 272 -8.84 -7.27 -12.86
CA GLN A 272 -8.75 -8.41 -13.79
C GLN A 272 -7.50 -9.28 -13.58
N ILE A 273 -6.81 -9.15 -12.45
CA ILE A 273 -5.79 -10.13 -12.04
C ILE A 273 -6.32 -10.98 -10.90
N ALA A 274 -6.57 -12.26 -11.18
CA ALA A 274 -7.01 -13.19 -10.15
C ALA A 274 -5.82 -13.66 -9.30
N ILE A 275 -5.92 -13.47 -7.98
CA ILE A 275 -4.96 -14.01 -7.01
C ILE A 275 -5.35 -15.44 -6.68
N LEU A 276 -4.77 -16.41 -7.37
CA LEU A 276 -5.06 -17.84 -7.20
C LEU A 276 -4.46 -18.41 -5.91
N LYS A 277 -3.33 -17.86 -5.46
CA LYS A 277 -2.68 -18.26 -4.22
C LYS A 277 -1.89 -17.10 -3.64
N ARG A 278 -2.09 -16.82 -2.35
CA ARG A 278 -1.28 -15.89 -1.56
C ARG A 278 -1.19 -16.39 -0.13
N ARG A 279 -0.01 -16.27 0.48
CA ARG A 279 0.21 -16.53 1.91
C ARG A 279 0.97 -15.34 2.52
N PRO A 280 0.52 -14.76 3.66
CA PRO A 280 1.34 -13.80 4.41
C PRO A 280 2.48 -14.52 5.17
N HIS A 281 3.45 -13.76 5.69
CA HIS A 281 4.51 -14.29 6.56
C HIS A 281 3.99 -14.72 7.94
N GLY A 282 2.77 -14.31 8.30
CA GLY A 282 2.14 -14.59 9.59
C GLY A 282 1.55 -13.30 10.19
N PRO A 283 1.12 -13.34 11.47
CA PRO A 283 0.43 -12.22 12.11
C PRO A 283 1.24 -10.93 12.20
N ALA A 284 2.58 -11.00 12.16
CA ALA A 284 3.43 -9.81 12.19
C ALA A 284 3.53 -9.11 10.83
N ALA A 285 3.27 -9.82 9.73
CA ALA A 285 3.53 -9.41 8.33
C ALA A 285 4.98 -8.90 8.09
N ALA A 286 5.32 -8.58 6.85
CA ALA A 286 6.57 -7.88 6.56
C ALA A 286 6.53 -6.43 7.10
N ALA A 287 7.64 -5.96 7.68
CA ALA A 287 7.72 -4.60 8.24
C ALA A 287 7.95 -3.51 7.18
N TYR A 288 8.49 -3.86 6.01
CA TYR A 288 8.76 -2.95 4.89
C TYR A 288 7.52 -2.64 4.04
N LEU A 289 6.33 -3.02 4.50
CA LEU A 289 5.05 -2.81 3.83
C LEU A 289 3.96 -2.42 4.84
N PRO A 290 2.83 -1.87 4.36
CA PRO A 290 1.62 -1.78 5.15
C PRO A 290 1.25 -3.13 5.75
N HIS A 291 0.62 -3.10 6.91
CA HIS A 291 0.25 -4.34 7.58
C HIS A 291 -0.68 -5.20 6.69
N GLY A 292 -0.43 -6.51 6.63
CA GLY A 292 -1.25 -7.44 5.84
C GLY A 292 -1.04 -7.37 4.32
N ALA A 293 -0.10 -6.56 3.84
CA ALA A 293 0.14 -6.33 2.41
C ALA A 293 1.26 -7.22 1.81
N ASP A 294 1.62 -8.32 2.47
CA ASP A 294 2.75 -9.18 2.09
C ASP A 294 2.33 -10.48 1.40
N ALA A 295 3.18 -10.99 0.50
CA ALA A 295 3.03 -12.29 -0.15
C ALA A 295 4.33 -13.10 0.03
N ALA A 296 4.35 -13.99 1.02
CA ALA A 296 5.48 -14.85 1.33
C ALA A 296 5.69 -15.93 0.25
N VAL A 297 6.95 -16.10 -0.15
CA VAL A 297 7.41 -17.05 -1.17
C VAL A 297 8.61 -17.85 -0.64
N GLY A 298 9.09 -18.86 -1.36
CA GLY A 298 10.23 -19.67 -0.94
C GLY A 298 9.97 -21.18 -0.82
N SER A 299 8.72 -21.65 -0.88
CA SER A 299 8.39 -23.08 -0.82
C SER A 299 7.07 -23.41 -1.52
N ILE A 300 6.73 -24.68 -1.69
CA ILE A 300 5.42 -25.07 -2.25
C ILE A 300 4.27 -24.53 -1.40
N ALA A 301 4.42 -24.49 -0.07
CA ALA A 301 3.40 -23.96 0.83
C ALA A 301 3.32 -22.42 0.79
N GLN A 302 4.46 -21.74 0.78
CA GLN A 302 4.59 -20.28 0.66
C GLN A 302 4.86 -19.92 -0.79
N ASN A 303 3.78 -19.64 -1.53
CA ASN A 303 3.85 -19.26 -2.93
C ASN A 303 2.82 -18.16 -3.24
N PHE A 304 3.09 -17.41 -4.31
CA PHE A 304 2.23 -16.39 -4.86
C PHE A 304 1.93 -16.74 -6.32
N ILE A 305 0.66 -16.97 -6.64
CA ILE A 305 0.21 -17.35 -7.98
C ILE A 305 -0.91 -16.43 -8.41
N ILE A 306 -0.75 -15.83 -9.58
CA ILE A 306 -1.75 -14.96 -10.21
C ILE A 306 -2.16 -15.51 -11.57
N GLN A 307 -3.30 -15.07 -12.07
CA GLN A 307 -3.76 -15.32 -13.43
C GLN A 307 -4.17 -14.01 -14.09
N ASN A 308 -3.70 -13.77 -15.31
CA ASN A 308 -4.15 -12.64 -16.10
C ASN A 308 -5.55 -12.94 -16.67
N GLN A 309 -6.54 -12.13 -16.29
CA GLN A 309 -7.91 -12.21 -16.82
C GLN A 309 -8.29 -11.00 -17.66
N PHE A 310 -7.33 -10.10 -17.95
CA PHE A 310 -7.52 -9.12 -19.02
C PHE A 310 -7.68 -9.86 -20.36
N ASP A 311 -8.35 -9.22 -21.31
CA ASP A 311 -8.46 -9.70 -22.69
C ASP A 311 -7.18 -9.45 -23.50
N PHE A 312 -6.18 -8.78 -22.91
CA PHE A 312 -4.86 -8.53 -23.48
C PHE A 312 -3.72 -9.06 -22.59
N PRO A 313 -2.54 -9.32 -23.18
CA PRO A 313 -1.35 -9.66 -22.41
C PRO A 313 -0.85 -8.47 -21.59
N ILE A 314 -0.21 -8.74 -20.44
CA ILE A 314 0.42 -7.71 -19.61
C ILE A 314 1.92 -7.94 -19.47
N ARG A 315 2.69 -6.85 -19.41
CA ARG A 315 4.12 -6.88 -19.10
C ARG A 315 4.32 -6.47 -17.64
N ILE A 316 5.16 -7.20 -16.92
CA ILE A 316 5.62 -6.83 -15.58
C ILE A 316 7.02 -6.25 -15.71
N ASP A 317 7.24 -5.04 -15.20
CA ASP A 317 8.53 -4.35 -15.26
C ASP A 317 8.96 -3.95 -13.84
N GLY A 318 10.13 -4.43 -13.41
CA GLY A 318 10.66 -4.22 -12.07
C GLY A 318 12.02 -3.54 -12.07
N THR A 319 12.25 -2.58 -11.18
CA THR A 319 13.57 -2.00 -10.90
C THR A 319 13.92 -2.04 -9.42
N VAL A 320 15.19 -2.28 -9.13
CA VAL A 320 15.79 -2.17 -7.81
C VAL A 320 16.90 -1.13 -7.90
N GLN A 321 16.73 -0.01 -7.19
CA GLN A 321 17.71 1.08 -7.19
C GLN A 321 17.63 1.89 -5.90
N ASP A 322 18.78 2.19 -5.29
CA ASP A 322 18.94 3.15 -4.19
C ASP A 322 17.97 2.99 -3.02
N GLY A 323 17.60 1.76 -2.66
CA GLY A 323 16.65 1.51 -1.56
C GLY A 323 15.19 1.48 -1.99
N ALA A 324 14.87 1.70 -3.27
CA ALA A 324 13.55 1.54 -3.86
C ALA A 324 13.47 0.29 -4.74
N LEU A 325 12.45 -0.54 -4.51
CA LEU A 325 12.02 -1.60 -5.41
C LEU A 325 10.65 -1.24 -5.96
N THR A 326 10.58 -1.00 -7.26
CA THR A 326 9.36 -0.56 -7.95
C THR A 326 8.97 -1.58 -8.99
N ILE A 327 7.70 -1.99 -8.98
CA ILE A 327 7.12 -2.82 -10.03
C ILE A 327 5.97 -2.04 -10.67
N ALA A 328 6.04 -1.90 -11.99
CA ALA A 328 4.99 -1.34 -12.83
C ALA A 328 4.45 -2.42 -13.77
N ILE A 329 3.15 -2.37 -14.04
CA ILE A 329 2.45 -3.30 -14.92
C ILE A 329 1.96 -2.49 -16.11
N TYR A 330 2.21 -2.99 -17.32
CA TYR A 330 1.81 -2.35 -18.57
C TYR A 330 0.97 -3.31 -19.40
N ARG A 331 0.12 -2.75 -20.26
CA ARG A 331 -0.43 -3.52 -21.38
C ARG A 331 0.71 -3.94 -22.30
N SER A 332 0.67 -5.17 -22.82
CA SER A 332 1.62 -5.70 -23.80
C SER A 332 0.93 -5.88 -25.15
N ASN A 333 1.72 -5.92 -26.23
CA ASN A 333 1.26 -6.18 -27.60
C ASN A 333 1.02 -7.67 -27.84
#